data_AF-U9T5E2-F1
#
_entry.id   AF-U9T5E2-F1
#
_cell.length_a   1.000
_cell.length_b   1.000
_cell.length_c   1.000
_cell.angle_alpha   90.00
_cell.angle_beta   90.00
_cell.angle_gamma   90.00
#
_symmetry.space_group_name_H-M   'P 1'
#
loop_
_entity.id
_entity.type
_entity.pdbx_description
1 polymer ?
#
loop_
_entity_poly.entity_id
_entity_poly.type
_entity_poly.pdbx_seq_one_letter_code
_entity_poly.pdbx_strand_id
1 'polypeptide(L)'
;MFLDAFRDNILSNSEGELVEINQRCLIDKILARYSSEFVIYRELMQNSDDAKSSSIQIIFETKNNVVTRILFKNNGIYFRPEDWNRLKKIAEGNPDEQKIGAFGVGFYSLFSVCDNPL
;
A
#
# COMPACT_ATOMS: atom_id res chain seq x y z
N MET A 1 3.36 26.10 -31.12
CA MET A 1 3.86 25.61 -32.43
C MET A 1 4.88 24.48 -32.29
N PHE A 2 6.04 24.68 -31.63
CA PHE A 2 7.04 23.60 -31.49
C PHE A 2 6.65 22.51 -30.47
N LEU A 3 6.03 22.91 -29.35
CA LEU A 3 5.53 21.98 -28.32
C LEU A 3 4.36 21.11 -28.81
N ASP A 4 3.49 21.69 -29.62
CA ASP A 4 2.31 21.00 -30.17
C ASP A 4 2.76 19.91 -31.16
N ALA A 5 3.70 20.24 -32.06
CA ALA A 5 4.28 19.27 -32.99
C ALA A 5 5.03 18.12 -32.29
N PHE A 6 5.70 18.40 -31.17
CA PHE A 6 6.38 17.36 -30.38
C PHE A 6 5.38 16.44 -29.68
N ARG A 7 4.31 17.01 -29.11
CA ARG A 7 3.22 16.26 -28.48
C ARG A 7 2.52 15.36 -29.50
N ASP A 8 2.20 15.90 -30.67
CA ASP A 8 1.53 15.16 -31.75
C ASP A 8 2.40 14.01 -32.27
N ASN A 9 3.73 14.19 -32.32
CA ASN A 9 4.69 13.16 -32.72
C ASN A 9 4.78 12.01 -31.70
N ILE A 10 4.75 12.32 -30.39
CA ILE A 10 4.68 11.30 -29.34
C ILE A 10 3.38 10.53 -29.41
N LEU A 11 2.25 11.22 -29.60
CA LEU A 11 0.92 10.60 -29.68
C LEU A 11 0.73 9.78 -30.96
N SER A 12 1.39 10.16 -32.07
CA SER A 12 1.32 9.42 -33.33
C SER A 12 2.23 8.20 -33.39
N ASN A 13 3.34 8.19 -32.61
CA ASN A 13 4.30 7.09 -32.56
C ASN A 13 4.11 6.15 -31.35
N SER A 14 3.22 6.48 -30.42
CA SER A 14 2.88 5.57 -29.33
C SER A 14 1.89 4.51 -29.83
N GLU A 15 2.40 3.41 -30.39
CA GLU A 15 1.67 2.14 -30.36
C GLU A 15 1.52 1.72 -28.90
N GLY A 16 0.61 2.34 -28.15
CA GLY A 16 0.12 1.92 -26.84
C GLY A 16 1.14 1.29 -25.89
N GLU A 17 2.38 1.77 -25.84
CA GLU A 17 3.39 1.20 -24.96
C GLU A 17 2.88 1.37 -23.52
N LEU A 18 2.77 0.24 -22.82
CA LEU A 18 2.34 0.22 -21.43
C LEU A 18 3.33 1.06 -20.63
N VAL A 19 2.82 2.10 -19.96
CA VAL A 19 3.63 2.91 -19.05
C VAL A 19 4.10 2.00 -17.91
N GLU A 20 5.40 1.73 -17.88
CA GLU A 20 6.02 0.94 -16.81
C GLU A 20 6.17 1.78 -15.53
N ILE A 21 5.87 1.15 -14.39
CA ILE A 21 5.96 1.79 -13.08
C ILE A 21 7.16 1.21 -12.33
N ASN A 22 8.12 2.07 -11.97
CA ASN A 22 9.13 1.71 -10.98
C ASN A 22 8.49 1.64 -9.58
N GLN A 23 8.22 0.43 -9.11
CA GLN A 23 7.51 0.17 -7.85
C GLN A 23 8.20 0.80 -6.64
N ARG A 24 9.54 0.77 -6.57
CA ARG A 24 10.28 1.41 -5.45
C ARG A 24 10.09 2.92 -5.44
N CYS A 25 10.28 3.57 -6.59
CA CYS A 25 10.09 5.01 -6.69
C CYS A 25 8.63 5.42 -6.39
N LEU A 26 7.65 4.57 -6.75
CA LEU A 26 6.26 4.79 -6.40
C LEU A 26 6.02 4.66 -4.88
N ILE A 27 6.57 3.63 -4.24
CA ILE A 27 6.50 3.45 -2.78
C ILE A 27 7.13 4.66 -2.08
N ASP A 28 8.31 5.11 -2.50
CA ASP A 28 8.98 6.28 -1.92
C ASP A 28 8.11 7.55 -2.02
N LYS A 29 7.45 7.77 -3.16
CA LYS A 29 6.50 8.87 -3.37
C LYS A 29 5.25 8.76 -2.50
N ILE A 30 4.81 7.54 -2.20
CA ILE A 30 3.68 7.28 -1.29
C ILE A 30 4.15 7.57 0.15
N LEU A 31 5.28 7.00 0.58
CA LEU A 31 5.84 7.21 1.92
C LEU A 31 6.10 8.69 2.22
N ALA A 32 6.54 9.47 1.23
CA ALA A 32 6.69 10.92 1.36
C ALA A 32 5.39 11.66 1.73
N ARG A 33 4.22 11.12 1.37
CA ARG A 33 2.90 11.66 1.75
C ARG A 33 2.40 11.13 3.10
N TYR A 34 2.95 10.02 3.56
CA TYR A 34 2.66 9.40 4.85
C TYR A 34 3.70 9.78 5.91
N SER A 35 4.19 11.02 5.89
CA SER A 35 5.22 11.54 6.79
C SER A 35 4.77 11.73 8.24
N SER A 36 3.52 11.40 8.57
CA SER A 36 2.99 11.50 9.92
C SER A 36 3.45 10.32 10.76
N GLU A 37 3.83 10.60 12.01
CA GLU A 37 4.03 9.55 13.00
C GLU A 37 2.78 8.66 13.11
N PHE A 38 3.02 7.38 13.36
CA PHE A 38 1.98 6.38 13.66
C PHE A 38 0.99 6.08 12.51
N VAL A 39 1.25 6.52 11.28
CA VAL A 39 0.45 6.15 10.10
C VAL A 39 0.24 4.63 10.03
N ILE A 40 1.31 3.85 10.20
CA ILE A 40 1.25 2.39 10.10
C ILE A 40 0.17 1.78 11.00
N TYR A 41 -0.01 2.33 12.20
CA TYR A 41 -0.97 1.81 13.16
C TYR A 41 -2.40 2.16 12.73
N ARG A 42 -2.61 3.36 12.18
CA ARG A 42 -3.92 3.78 11.65
C ARG A 42 -4.33 2.91 10.48
N GLU A 43 -3.43 2.67 9.53
CA GLU A 43 -3.70 1.84 8.35
C GLU A 43 -3.98 0.37 8.74
N LEU A 44 -3.20 -0.20 9.66
CA LEU A 44 -3.44 -1.57 10.16
C LEU A 44 -4.74 -1.69 10.95
N MET A 45 -5.11 -0.67 11.73
CA MET A 45 -6.40 -0.60 12.41
C MET A 45 -7.57 -0.53 11.42
N GLN A 46 -7.48 0.31 10.39
CA GLN A 46 -8.50 0.41 9.34
C GLN A 46 -8.68 -0.92 8.60
N ASN A 47 -7.58 -1.59 8.22
CA ASN A 47 -7.64 -2.92 7.61
C ASN A 47 -8.32 -3.96 8.53
N SER A 48 -8.14 -3.83 9.84
CA SER A 48 -8.76 -4.71 10.83
C SER A 48 -10.25 -4.43 10.97
N ASP A 49 -10.66 -3.15 10.96
CA ASP A 49 -12.07 -2.75 10.96
C ASP A 49 -12.79 -3.18 9.68
N ASP A 50 -12.14 -3.01 8.52
CA ASP A 50 -12.62 -3.50 7.24
C ASP A 50 -12.80 -5.03 7.26
N ALA A 51 -11.91 -5.75 7.96
CA ALA A 51 -12.04 -7.18 8.19
C ALA A 51 -13.08 -7.54 9.28
N LYS A 52 -13.80 -6.58 9.85
CA LYS A 52 -14.76 -6.79 10.96
C LYS A 52 -14.12 -7.46 12.18
N SER A 53 -12.85 -7.15 12.43
CA SER A 53 -12.11 -7.64 13.59
C SER A 53 -12.65 -7.03 14.88
N SER A 54 -12.69 -7.82 15.96
CA SER A 54 -13.06 -7.34 17.30
C SER A 54 -11.86 -7.14 18.23
N SER A 55 -10.70 -7.64 17.84
CA SER A 55 -9.45 -7.53 18.60
C SER A 55 -8.26 -7.44 17.66
N ILE A 56 -7.23 -6.71 18.09
CA ILE A 56 -5.92 -6.66 17.42
C ILE A 56 -4.83 -6.93 18.45
N GLN A 57 -3.71 -7.49 17.97
CA GLN A 57 -2.51 -7.71 18.77
C GLN A 57 -1.29 -7.27 17.99
N ILE A 58 -0.44 -6.48 18.64
CA ILE A 58 0.88 -6.09 18.14
C ILE A 58 1.93 -6.71 19.06
N ILE A 59 2.81 -7.52 18.50
CA ILE A 59 3.87 -8.22 19.25
C ILE A 59 5.22 -7.74 18.71
N PHE A 60 6.07 -7.26 19.62
CA PHE A 60 7.44 -6.85 19.32
C PHE A 60 8.40 -7.96 19.75
N GLU A 61 9.01 -8.65 18.79
CA GLU A 61 10.06 -9.62 19.07
C GLU A 61 11.40 -8.89 19.13
N THR A 62 12.08 -8.97 20.27
CA THR A 62 13.34 -8.26 20.53
C THR A 62 14.50 -9.23 20.74
N LYS A 63 15.68 -8.83 20.28
CA LYS A 63 16.96 -9.49 20.55
C LYS A 63 17.98 -8.43 20.91
N ASN A 64 18.65 -8.58 22.06
CA ASN A 64 19.64 -7.61 22.55
C ASN A 64 19.11 -6.16 22.59
N ASN A 65 17.89 -5.96 23.08
CA ASN A 65 17.18 -4.66 23.12
C ASN A 65 16.89 -4.01 21.75
N VAL A 66 17.04 -4.76 20.66
CA VAL A 66 16.69 -4.31 19.30
C VAL A 66 15.45 -5.07 18.85
N VAL A 67 14.45 -4.36 18.31
CA VAL A 67 13.29 -5.00 17.67
C VAL A 67 13.74 -5.69 16.39
N THR A 68 13.52 -7.00 16.32
CA THR A 68 13.88 -7.83 15.17
C THR A 68 12.69 -8.16 14.28
N ARG A 69 11.48 -8.17 14.85
CA ARG A 69 10.24 -8.43 14.13
C ARG A 69 9.06 -7.77 14.83
N ILE A 70 8.13 -7.27 14.03
CA ILE A 70 6.83 -6.80 14.49
C ILE A 70 5.79 -7.73 13.89
N LEU A 71 4.98 -8.34 14.73
CA LEU A 71 3.86 -9.19 14.34
C LEU A 71 2.56 -8.44 14.61
N PHE A 72 1.78 -8.24 13.55
CA PHE A 72 0.42 -7.74 13.65
C PHE A 72 -0.58 -8.89 13.46
N LYS A 73 -1.55 -9.00 14.36
CA LYS A 73 -2.63 -9.99 14.28
C LYS A 73 -3.97 -9.32 14.51
N ASN A 74 -4.98 -9.78 13.80
CA ASN A 74 -6.38 -9.41 14.03
C ASN A 74 -7.23 -10.70 13.93
N ASN A 75 -8.44 -10.68 14.48
CA ASN A 75 -9.38 -11.81 14.46
C ASN A 75 -10.58 -11.58 13.52
N GLY A 76 -10.41 -10.72 12.51
CA GLY A 76 -11.41 -10.47 11.49
C GLY A 76 -11.55 -11.61 10.49
N ILE A 77 -12.31 -11.35 9.44
CA ILE A 77 -12.50 -12.28 8.32
C ILE A 77 -11.16 -12.60 7.66
N TYR A 78 -10.99 -13.87 7.27
CA TYR A 78 -9.82 -14.30 6.51
C TYR A 78 -9.77 -13.61 5.15
N PHE A 79 -8.55 -13.40 4.65
CA PHE A 79 -8.32 -12.90 3.31
C PHE A 79 -9.00 -13.80 2.27
N ARG A 80 -9.80 -13.18 1.41
CA ARG A 80 -10.41 -13.81 0.24
C ARG A 80 -9.46 -13.68 -0.96
N PRO A 81 -9.65 -14.45 -2.05
CA PRO A 81 -8.78 -14.37 -3.23
C PRO A 81 -8.59 -12.96 -3.79
N GLU A 82 -9.62 -12.13 -3.76
CA GLU A 82 -9.57 -10.72 -4.17
C GLU A 82 -8.66 -9.87 -3.28
N ASP A 83 -8.63 -10.13 -1.98
CA ASP A 83 -7.80 -9.37 -1.03
C ASP A 83 -6.32 -9.68 -1.28
N TRP A 84 -5.99 -10.94 -1.60
CA TRP A 84 -4.63 -11.35 -2.01
C TRP A 84 -4.19 -10.73 -3.34
N ASN A 85 -5.12 -10.55 -4.29
CA ASN A 85 -4.81 -9.91 -5.56
C ASN A 85 -4.52 -8.41 -5.38
N ARG A 86 -5.26 -7.73 -4.48
CA ARG A 86 -5.04 -6.32 -4.16
C ARG A 86 -3.70 -6.07 -3.48
N LEU A 87 -3.22 -6.97 -2.62
CA LEU A 87 -1.88 -6.86 -2.01
C LEU A 87 -0.75 -6.80 -3.05
N LYS A 88 -0.95 -7.38 -4.24
CA LYS A 88 0.05 -7.38 -5.33
C LYS A 88 0.02 -6.10 -6.17
N LYS A 89 -0.99 -5.23 -6.00
CA LYS A 89 -1.23 -4.06 -6.85
C LYS A 89 -1.33 -2.79 -6.01
N ILE A 90 -0.35 -1.91 -6.19
CA ILE A 90 -0.33 -0.60 -5.53
C ILE A 90 -1.42 0.27 -6.11
N ALA A 91 -2.14 0.98 -5.23
CA ALA A 91 -3.18 1.95 -5.60
C ALA A 91 -4.40 1.35 -6.33
N GLU A 92 -4.59 0.02 -6.26
CA GLU A 92 -5.85 -0.62 -6.63
C GLU A 92 -6.76 -0.63 -5.39
N GLY A 93 -7.45 0.49 -5.21
CA GLY A 93 -8.37 0.74 -4.12
C GLY A 93 -9.53 -0.25 -4.00
N ASN A 94 -10.26 -0.19 -2.89
CA ASN A 94 -11.46 -0.99 -2.71
C ASN A 94 -12.66 -0.24 -3.33
N PRO A 95 -13.36 -0.82 -4.33
CA PRO A 95 -14.55 -0.20 -4.91
C PRO A 95 -15.76 -0.21 -3.96
N ASP A 96 -15.67 -0.91 -2.83
CA ASP A 96 -16.72 -0.96 -1.80
C ASP A 96 -16.68 0.31 -0.92
N GLU A 97 -17.68 1.17 -1.07
CA GLU A 97 -17.81 2.42 -0.31
C GLU A 97 -18.02 2.22 1.20
N GLN A 98 -18.35 1.00 1.65
CA GLN A 98 -18.48 0.68 3.07
C GLN A 98 -17.15 0.43 3.77
N LYS A 99 -16.04 0.43 3.03
CA LYS A 99 -14.70 0.13 3.52
C LYS A 99 -13.92 1.42 3.73
N ILE A 100 -13.20 1.49 4.85
CA ILE A 100 -12.39 2.65 5.19
C ILE A 100 -11.15 2.72 4.26
N GLY A 101 -10.55 1.56 3.95
CA GLY A 101 -9.41 1.44 3.04
C GLY A 101 -9.78 1.64 1.58
N ALA A 102 -10.02 2.87 1.15
CA ALA A 102 -10.51 3.18 -0.20
C ALA A 102 -9.43 3.13 -1.29
N PHE A 103 -8.19 3.51 -0.98
CA PHE A 103 -7.17 3.82 -2.01
C PHE A 103 -6.15 2.70 -2.28
N GLY A 104 -6.10 1.63 -1.45
CA GLY A 104 -5.19 0.51 -1.70
C GLY A 104 -3.69 0.85 -1.56
N VAL A 105 -3.37 1.95 -0.86
CA VAL A 105 -1.98 2.40 -0.63
C VAL A 105 -1.52 2.24 0.83
N GLY A 106 -2.47 2.13 1.77
CA GLY A 106 -2.21 2.10 3.21
C GLY A 106 -1.27 0.99 3.67
N PHE A 107 -1.42 -0.21 3.11
CA PHE A 107 -0.54 -1.35 3.42
C PHE A 107 0.93 -1.06 3.09
N TYR A 108 1.21 -0.28 2.04
CA TYR A 108 2.58 0.05 1.65
C TYR A 108 3.27 1.01 2.61
N SER A 109 2.55 1.61 3.56
CA SER A 109 3.17 2.36 4.67
C SER A 109 4.08 1.49 5.54
N LEU A 110 3.90 0.16 5.54
CA LEU A 110 4.76 -0.77 6.27
C LEU A 110 6.23 -0.74 5.81
N PHE A 111 6.47 -0.34 4.56
CA PHE A 111 7.83 -0.16 4.04
C PHE A 111 8.61 0.96 4.73
N SER A 112 7.96 1.83 5.50
CA SER A 112 8.65 2.81 6.36
C SER A 112 9.37 2.19 7.56
N VAL A 113 9.01 0.96 7.95
CA VAL A 113 9.53 0.28 9.16
C VAL A 113 10.09 -1.12 8.91
N CYS A 114 9.85 -1.69 7.73
CA CYS A 114 10.30 -3.04 7.36
C CYS A 114 10.57 -3.15 5.85
N ASP A 115 11.68 -3.76 5.47
CA ASP A 115 12.02 -3.98 4.04
C ASP A 115 11.17 -5.07 3.38
N ASN A 116 10.63 -6.00 4.17
CA ASN A 116 9.91 -7.18 3.68
C ASN A 116 8.65 -7.44 4.53
N PRO A 117 7.57 -6.64 4.38
CA PRO A 117 6.29 -6.93 5.02
C PRO A 117 5.73 -8.26 4.47
N LEU A 118 5.24 -9.11 5.37
CA LEU A 118 4.66 -10.43 5.09
C LEU A 118 3.23 -10.52 5.63
#